data_AF-A0A4U9U3H6-F1
#
_entry.id   AF-A0A4U9U3H6-F1
#
_cell.length_a   1.000
_cell.length_b   1.000
_cell.length_c   1.000
_cell.angle_alpha   90.00
_cell.angle_beta   90.00
_cell.angle_gamma   90.00
#
_symmetry.space_group_name_H-M   'P 1'
#
loop_
_entity.id
_entity.type
_entity.pdbx_description
1 polymer ?
#
loop_
_entity_poly.entity_id
_entity_poly.type
_entity_poly.pdbx_seq_one_letter_code
_entity_poly.pdbx_strand_id
1 'polypeptide(L)'
;MRISVLLLLCSFPLALSHSAHADSPSEASAADQTRLFFGKDDRIKVTETSGWPWQAIGQVETASGNLCTATLISPHLALTAGHCVLAPPGNLDKAVALRFISGSKGWPIPDGKISKRWSISH
;
A
#
# COMPACT_ATOMS: atom_id res chain seq x y z
N MET A 1 -43.35 25.38 25.49
CA MET A 1 -43.64 25.51 24.04
C MET A 1 -42.41 25.77 23.16
N ARG A 2 -41.28 26.29 23.69
CA ARG A 2 -40.09 26.63 22.86
C ARG A 2 -39.13 25.46 22.62
N ILE A 3 -39.17 24.42 23.46
CA ILE A 3 -38.30 23.23 23.38
C ILE A 3 -38.83 22.20 22.38
N SER A 4 -40.15 22.04 22.27
CA SER A 4 -40.77 21.11 21.30
C SER A 4 -40.53 21.53 19.85
N VAL A 5 -40.40 22.84 19.57
CA VAL A 5 -40.08 23.38 18.23
C VAL A 5 -38.62 23.10 17.85
N LEU A 6 -37.70 23.17 18.82
CA LEU A 6 -36.28 22.84 18.61
C LEU A 6 -36.08 21.34 18.31
N LEU A 7 -36.81 20.46 18.99
CA LEU A 7 -36.73 19.02 18.73
C LEU A 7 -37.27 18.62 17.34
N LEU A 8 -38.28 19.34 16.84
CA LEU A 8 -38.88 19.10 15.53
C LEU A 8 -38.02 19.66 14.37
N LEU A 9 -37.33 20.78 14.60
CA LEU A 9 -36.37 21.36 13.64
C LEU A 9 -35.10 20.51 13.47
N CYS A 10 -34.62 19.87 14.55
CA CYS A 10 -33.42 19.04 14.51
C CYS A 10 -33.64 17.64 13.91
N SER A 11 -34.88 17.16 13.85
CA SER A 11 -35.22 15.82 13.32
C SER A 11 -35.56 15.83 11.82
N PHE A 12 -35.87 16.99 11.25
CA PHE A 12 -36.14 17.16 9.82
C PHE A 12 -34.95 16.88 8.87
N PRO A 13 -33.68 17.23 9.17
CA PRO A 13 -32.57 16.94 8.26
C PRO A 13 -32.12 15.47 8.24
N LEU A 14 -32.52 14.64 9.23
CA LEU A 14 -32.20 13.21 9.22
C LEU A 14 -33.04 12.42 8.20
N ALA A 15 -34.23 12.89 7.83
CA ALA A 15 -35.10 12.20 6.89
C ALA A 15 -34.72 12.43 5.40
N LEU A 16 -33.97 13.50 5.10
CA LEU A 16 -33.60 13.88 3.72
C LEU A 16 -32.15 13.53 3.36
N SER A 17 -31.54 12.57 4.06
CA SER A 17 -30.22 12.03 3.71
C SER A 17 -30.34 10.71 2.95
N HIS A 18 -31.10 10.69 1.85
CA HIS A 18 -31.17 9.54 0.95
C HIS A 18 -30.74 9.94 -0.46
N SER A 19 -29.43 9.93 -0.68
CA SER A 19 -28.73 9.42 -1.88
C SER A 19 -27.36 10.09 -1.98
N ALA A 20 -26.38 9.56 -1.24
CA ALA A 20 -25.00 9.71 -1.67
C ALA A 20 -24.82 8.74 -2.84
N HIS A 21 -25.02 9.23 -4.06
CA HIS A 21 -24.68 8.48 -5.26
C HIS A 21 -23.14 8.48 -5.33
N ALA A 22 -22.50 7.34 -5.09
CA ALA A 22 -21.11 7.18 -5.45
C ALA A 22 -21.07 7.24 -6.99
N ASP A 23 -20.35 8.21 -7.56
CA ASP A 23 -19.99 8.15 -8.98
C ASP A 23 -19.29 6.82 -9.20
N SER A 24 -19.96 5.94 -9.96
CA SER A 24 -19.30 4.77 -10.50
C SER A 24 -18.19 5.25 -11.43
N PRO A 25 -17.03 4.59 -11.50
CA PRO A 25 -15.94 5.01 -12.38
C PRO A 25 -16.32 4.66 -13.82
N SER A 26 -17.27 5.39 -14.39
CA SER A 26 -17.57 5.30 -15.82
C SER A 26 -16.61 6.21 -16.56
N GLU A 27 -15.73 5.58 -17.34
CA GLU A 27 -15.00 6.19 -18.44
C GLU A 27 -13.94 7.23 -18.03
N ALA A 28 -13.02 6.88 -17.13
CA ALA A 28 -11.67 7.45 -17.21
C ALA A 28 -11.09 7.02 -18.56
N SER A 29 -11.22 7.88 -19.57
CA SER A 29 -10.68 7.68 -20.92
C SER A 29 -9.27 7.11 -20.85
N ALA A 30 -8.91 6.18 -21.75
CA ALA A 30 -7.56 5.64 -21.85
C ALA A 30 -6.46 6.73 -21.94
N ALA A 31 -6.82 7.96 -22.32
CA ALA A 31 -5.96 9.14 -22.31
C ALA A 31 -5.64 9.68 -20.89
N ASP A 32 -6.51 9.47 -19.90
CA ASP A 32 -6.24 9.86 -18.50
C ASP A 32 -5.36 8.82 -17.78
N GLN A 33 -5.40 7.57 -18.22
CA GLN A 33 -4.48 6.51 -17.77
C GLN A 33 -3.02 6.79 -18.18
N THR A 34 -2.77 7.65 -19.17
CA THR A 34 -1.42 7.99 -19.66
C THR A 34 -0.72 9.10 -18.86
N ARG A 35 -1.42 9.79 -17.94
CA ARG A 35 -0.83 10.89 -17.13
C ARG A 35 0.32 10.47 -16.19
N LEU A 36 0.47 9.18 -15.92
CA LEU A 36 1.52 8.65 -15.04
C LEU A 36 2.70 7.99 -15.80
N PHE A 37 2.64 7.97 -17.13
CA PHE A 37 3.66 7.34 -17.97
C PHE A 37 4.47 8.42 -18.68
N PHE A 38 5.76 8.50 -18.36
CA PHE A 38 6.70 9.33 -19.11
C PHE A 38 7.20 8.52 -20.31
N GLY A 39 6.84 8.92 -21.52
CA GLY A 39 7.29 8.23 -22.75
C GLY A 39 6.58 6.89 -22.99
N LYS A 40 7.27 5.96 -23.65
CA LYS A 40 6.74 4.62 -23.93
C LYS A 40 6.88 3.72 -22.70
N ASP A 41 5.80 3.04 -22.34
CA ASP A 41 5.83 2.02 -21.29
C ASP A 41 6.36 0.70 -21.85
N ASP A 42 7.60 0.36 -21.51
CA ASP A 42 8.26 -0.89 -21.90
C ASP A 42 8.25 -1.94 -20.77
N ARG A 43 7.37 -1.79 -19.77
CA ARG A 43 7.26 -2.77 -18.68
C ARG A 43 6.80 -4.13 -19.22
N ILE A 44 7.48 -5.18 -18.78
CA ILE A 44 7.11 -6.57 -19.05
C ILE A 44 6.79 -7.29 -17.74
N LYS A 45 5.75 -8.13 -17.76
CA LYS A 45 5.46 -9.00 -16.62
C LYS A 45 6.47 -10.13 -16.58
N VAL A 46 7.18 -10.26 -15.45
CA VAL A 46 8.05 -11.40 -15.19
C VAL A 46 7.19 -12.59 -14.78
N THR A 47 7.29 -13.69 -15.53
CA THR A 47 6.51 -14.93 -15.29
C THR A 47 7.25 -15.93 -14.41
N GLU A 48 8.59 -15.99 -14.50
CA GLU A 48 9.43 -16.85 -13.68
C GLU A 48 10.16 -16.02 -12.63
N THR A 49 9.65 -16.03 -11.40
CA THR A 49 10.17 -15.22 -10.30
C THR A 49 11.04 -16.01 -9.32
N SER A 50 11.16 -17.34 -9.46
CA SER A 50 11.99 -18.17 -8.59
C SER A 50 13.47 -18.17 -8.98
N GLY A 51 13.81 -17.72 -10.19
CA GLY A 51 15.18 -17.58 -10.66
C GLY A 51 15.85 -16.27 -10.21
N TRP A 52 17.18 -16.26 -10.24
CA TRP A 52 17.94 -15.01 -10.15
C TRP A 52 17.64 -14.10 -11.35
N PRO A 53 17.49 -12.77 -11.16
CA PRO A 53 17.55 -12.02 -9.89
C PRO A 53 16.20 -11.88 -9.17
N TRP A 54 15.10 -12.29 -9.81
CA TRP A 54 13.73 -12.01 -9.38
C TRP A 54 13.38 -12.59 -8.01
N GLN A 55 13.99 -13.72 -7.63
CA GLN A 55 13.79 -14.34 -6.31
C GLN A 55 14.15 -13.43 -5.13
N ALA A 56 15.01 -12.43 -5.35
CA ALA A 56 15.42 -11.46 -4.32
C ALA A 56 14.47 -10.26 -4.22
N ILE A 57 13.45 -10.15 -5.06
CA ILE A 57 12.50 -9.04 -5.05
C ILE A 57 11.22 -9.48 -4.33
N GLY A 58 10.78 -8.68 -3.36
CA GLY A 58 9.62 -8.97 -2.53
C GLY A 58 8.75 -7.75 -2.26
N GLN A 59 7.59 -8.01 -1.67
CA GLN A 59 6.65 -6.99 -1.24
C GLN A 59 6.71 -6.84 0.28
N VAL A 60 6.76 -5.60 0.76
CA VAL A 60 6.56 -5.23 2.16
C VAL A 60 5.18 -4.60 2.33
N GLU A 61 4.48 -5.02 3.38
CA GLU A 61 3.20 -4.48 3.81
C GLU A 61 3.37 -3.86 5.19
N THR A 62 2.78 -2.70 5.43
CA THR A 62 2.85 -2.01 6.73
C THR A 62 1.52 -2.01 7.49
N ALA A 63 1.57 -1.59 8.75
CA ALA A 63 0.42 -1.53 9.64
C ALA A 63 -0.66 -0.55 9.15
N SER A 64 -0.29 0.50 8.41
CA SER A 64 -1.25 1.38 7.75
C SER A 64 -1.82 0.82 6.45
N GLY A 65 -1.33 -0.34 5.98
CA GLY A 65 -1.72 -0.96 4.72
C GLY A 65 -0.90 -0.51 3.51
N ASN A 66 0.21 0.22 3.68
CA ASN A 66 1.08 0.57 2.55
C ASN A 66 1.73 -0.68 1.96
N LEU A 67 1.71 -0.77 0.64
CA LEU A 67 2.40 -1.80 -0.13
C LEU A 67 3.60 -1.19 -0.85
N CYS A 68 4.78 -1.73 -0.56
CA CYS A 68 6.04 -1.30 -1.16
C CYS A 68 6.85 -2.50 -1.65
N THR A 69 7.92 -2.22 -2.39
CA THR A 69 8.91 -3.23 -2.80
C THR A 69 10.08 -3.27 -1.81
N ALA A 70 10.66 -4.46 -1.65
CA ALA A 70 11.90 -4.68 -0.92
C ALA A 70 12.81 -5.64 -1.69
N THR A 71 14.12 -5.56 -1.43
CA THR A 71 15.14 -6.44 -2.04
C THR A 71 15.90 -7.19 -0.96
N LEU A 72 15.96 -8.52 -1.04
CA LEU A 72 16.73 -9.36 -0.14
C LEU A 72 18.24 -9.18 -0.43
N ILE A 73 18.98 -8.63 0.54
CA ILE A 73 20.43 -8.37 0.42
C ILE A 73 21.26 -9.36 1.26
N SER A 74 20.63 -10.11 2.15
CA SER A 74 21.21 -11.26 2.86
C SER A 74 20.10 -12.22 3.29
N PRO A 75 20.41 -13.45 3.77
CA PRO A 75 19.38 -14.44 4.15
C PRO A 75 18.29 -13.94 5.10
N HIS A 76 18.57 -12.88 5.88
CA HIS A 76 17.63 -12.32 6.87
C HIS A 76 17.53 -10.78 6.82
N LEU A 77 17.96 -10.15 5.73
CA LEU A 77 17.95 -8.69 5.59
C LEU A 77 17.39 -8.28 4.24
N ALA A 78 16.35 -7.44 4.26
CA ALA A 78 15.78 -6.82 3.08
C ALA A 78 15.92 -5.29 3.15
N LEU A 79 16.25 -4.71 2.01
CA LEU A 79 16.37 -3.27 1.79
C LEU A 79 15.06 -2.72 1.21
N THR A 80 14.58 -1.59 1.71
CA THR A 80 13.43 -0.84 1.17
C THR A 80 13.64 0.65 1.38
N ALA A 81 12.77 1.49 0.81
CA ALA A 81 12.84 2.93 0.99
C ALA A 81 12.37 3.36 2.38
N GLY A 82 12.98 4.42 2.92
CA GLY A 82 12.58 4.97 4.23
C GLY A 82 11.11 5.40 4.27
N HIS A 83 10.61 6.01 3.19
CA HIS A 83 9.21 6.47 3.09
C HIS A 83 8.20 5.32 3.12
N CYS A 84 8.62 4.08 2.87
CA CYS A 84 7.73 2.91 2.96
C CYS A 84 7.45 2.51 4.42
N VAL A 85 8.32 2.88 5.36
CA VAL A 85 8.22 2.48 6.78
C VAL A 85 8.21 3.68 7.74
N LEU A 86 8.07 4.89 7.18
CA LEU A 86 7.99 6.16 7.88
C LEU A 86 6.79 6.95 7.37
N ALA A 87 5.81 7.18 8.24
CA ALA A 87 4.69 8.07 8.01
C ALA A 87 5.06 9.49 8.49
N PRO A 88 4.70 10.57 7.75
CA PRO A 88 4.85 11.94 8.25
C PRO A 88 4.16 12.13 9.61
N PRO A 89 4.73 12.91 10.56
CA PRO A 89 5.95 13.72 10.46
C PRO A 89 7.26 12.96 10.77
N GLY A 90 7.31 11.64 10.59
CA GLY A 90 8.47 10.78 10.90
C GLY A 90 8.15 9.61 11.83
N ASN A 91 6.86 9.35 12.07
CA ASN A 91 6.41 8.22 12.86
C ASN A 91 6.67 6.91 12.11
N LEU A 92 7.01 5.86 12.86
CA LEU A 92 7.25 4.56 12.28
C LEU A 92 5.94 3.91 11.85
N ASP A 93 5.83 3.62 10.56
CA ASP A 93 4.84 2.68 10.04
C ASP A 93 5.47 1.28 10.05
N LYS A 94 4.95 0.39 10.89
CA LYS A 94 5.59 -0.90 11.13
C LYS A 94 5.32 -1.82 9.95
N ALA A 95 6.37 -2.41 9.39
CA ALA A 95 6.21 -3.54 8.47
C ALA A 95 5.55 -4.70 9.23
N VAL A 96 4.46 -5.24 8.68
CA VAL A 96 3.68 -6.36 9.23
C VAL A 96 3.85 -7.64 8.42
N ALA A 97 4.22 -7.52 7.13
CA ALA A 97 4.55 -8.67 6.31
C ALA A 97 5.66 -8.33 5.31
N LEU A 98 6.46 -9.36 4.97
CA LEU A 98 7.44 -9.34 3.90
C LEU A 98 7.29 -10.64 3.11
N ARG A 99 7.03 -10.54 1.80
CA ARG A 99 6.71 -11.69 0.93
C ARG A 99 7.61 -11.71 -0.29
N PHE A 100 8.38 -12.78 -0.45
CA PHE A 100 9.16 -13.06 -1.66
C PHE A 100 8.49 -14.17 -2.45
N ILE A 101 8.20 -13.91 -3.74
CA ILE A 101 7.57 -14.90 -4.62
C ILE A 101 8.67 -15.80 -5.19
N SER A 102 9.17 -16.71 -4.35
CA SER A 102 10.22 -17.68 -4.72
C SER A 102 9.61 -19.07 -4.89
N GLY A 103 8.95 -19.33 -6.03
CA GLY A 103 8.48 -20.67 -6.41
C GLY A 103 7.69 -21.43 -5.32
N SER A 104 7.53 -22.74 -5.47
CA SER A 104 6.77 -23.60 -4.54
C SER A 104 7.46 -23.81 -3.17
N LYS A 105 8.66 -23.27 -2.99
CA LYS A 105 9.45 -23.32 -1.76
C LYS A 105 9.82 -21.88 -1.38
N GLY A 106 8.80 -21.08 -1.07
CA GLY A 106 9.01 -19.72 -0.56
C GLY A 106 10.08 -19.76 0.54
N TRP A 107 10.97 -18.77 0.56
CA TRP A 107 11.93 -18.67 1.65
C TRP A 107 11.15 -18.57 2.96
N PRO A 108 11.31 -19.53 3.89
CA PRO A 108 10.77 -19.34 5.22
C PRO A 108 11.56 -18.19 5.81
N ILE A 109 10.96 -17.00 5.85
CA ILE A 109 11.40 -16.00 6.81
C ILE A 109 10.98 -16.63 8.14
N PRO A 110 11.91 -17.11 8.99
CA PRO A 110 11.54 -17.61 10.31
C PRO A 110 10.74 -16.50 10.98
N ASP A 111 9.70 -16.85 11.76
CA ASP A 111 8.70 -15.99 12.46
C ASP A 111 9.31 -14.81 13.24
N GLY A 112 10.01 -13.98 12.51
CA GLY A 112 11.13 -13.21 12.96
C GLY A 112 10.63 -11.80 12.96
N LYS A 113 10.66 -11.19 14.14
CA LYS A 113 10.38 -9.78 14.30
C LYS A 113 11.13 -9.03 13.21
N ILE A 114 10.39 -8.38 12.31
CA ILE A 114 10.97 -7.51 11.29
C ILE A 114 11.66 -6.37 12.05
N SER A 115 12.96 -6.52 12.26
CA SER A 115 13.76 -5.58 13.02
C SER A 115 14.38 -4.60 12.05
N LYS A 116 14.21 -3.30 12.33
CA LYS A 116 14.76 -2.23 11.50
C LYS A 116 16.20 -1.99 11.89
N ARG A 117 17.10 -2.09 10.91
CA ARG A 117 18.49 -1.61 10.99
C ARG A 117 18.62 -0.43 10.05
N TRP A 118 18.85 0.76 10.60
CA TRP A 118 19.16 1.93 9.80
C TRP A 118 20.61 1.85 9.33
N SER A 119 20.82 1.93 8.02
CA SER A 119 22.13 2.15 7.41
C SER A 119 21.91 3.14 6.28
N ILE A 120 22.37 4.38 6.46
CA ILE A 120 22.34 5.38 5.40
C ILE A 120 23.58 5.13 4.56
N SER A 121 23.40 4.55 3.38
CA SER A 121 24.44 4.54 2.35
C SER A 121 24.66 6.00 1.92
N HIS A 122 25.75 6.60 2.40
CA HIS A 122 26.31 7.84 1.88
C HIS A 122 27.26 7.52 0.74
#